data_AF-A0A366DXW6-F1
#
_entry.id   AF-A0A366DXW6-F1
#
_cell.length_a   1.000
_cell.length_b   1.000
_cell.length_c   1.000
_cell.angle_alpha   90.00
_cell.angle_beta   90.00
_cell.angle_gamma   90.00
#
_symmetry.space_group_name_H-M   'P 1'
#
loop_
_entity.id
_entity.type
_entity.pdbx_description
1 polymer ?
#
loop_
_entity_poly.entity_id
_entity_poly.type
_entity_poly.pdbx_seq_one_letter_code
_entity_poly.pdbx_strand_id
1 'polypeptide(L)'
;MNAQSFQSMVEGAAKEGWGWFEQMDPSVREKLDVRQSKDAEDSKAISAAWARFADTPDGRKALEKLFDTTLRRTVFFAALGLDPTSMAVFGAMREGQNAVAYEIARQIALGNQETIQPRET
;
A
#
# COMPACT_ATOMS: atom_id res chain seq x y z
N MET A 1 -33.61 -1.66 -21.94
CA MET A 1 -32.76 -1.87 -20.75
C MET A 1 -32.93 -0.66 -19.87
N ASN A 2 -33.63 -0.78 -18.74
CA ASN A 2 -33.79 0.31 -17.77
C ASN A 2 -32.51 0.39 -16.93
N ALA A 3 -31.87 1.56 -16.89
CA ALA A 3 -30.72 1.80 -16.02
C ALA A 3 -31.17 1.69 -14.55
N GLN A 4 -30.45 0.88 -13.77
CA GLN A 4 -30.67 0.76 -12.33
C GLN A 4 -30.39 2.11 -11.64
N SER A 5 -31.18 2.44 -10.62
CA SER A 5 -31.03 3.70 -9.89
C SER A 5 -29.81 3.65 -8.97
N PHE A 6 -29.22 4.81 -8.71
CA PHE A 6 -28.10 4.95 -7.77
C PHE A 6 -28.40 4.30 -6.40
N GLN A 7 -29.64 4.44 -5.92
CA GLN A 7 -30.09 3.86 -4.67
C GLN A 7 -30.10 2.32 -4.71
N SER A 8 -30.48 1.70 -5.84
CA SER A 8 -30.40 0.24 -5.98
C SER A 8 -28.96 -0.29 -6.08
N MET A 9 -28.02 0.53 -6.59
CA MET A 9 -26.60 0.17 -6.64
C MET A 9 -25.97 0.19 -5.23
N VAL A 10 -26.35 1.15 -4.39
CA VAL A 10 -25.86 1.27 -3.00
C VAL A 10 -26.45 0.18 -2.10
N GLU A 11 -27.75 -0.12 -2.23
CA GLU A 11 -28.40 -1.20 -1.45
C GLU A 11 -27.93 -2.61 -1.88
N GLY A 12 -27.57 -2.78 -3.16
CA GLY A 12 -26.98 -4.01 -3.69
C GLY A 12 -25.55 -4.24 -3.19
N ALA A 13 -24.70 -3.21 -3.24
CA ALA A 13 -23.29 -3.31 -2.82
C ALA A 13 -23.11 -3.65 -1.34
N ALA A 14 -24.05 -3.26 -0.47
CA ALA A 14 -24.02 -3.61 0.95
C ALA A 14 -24.52 -5.03 1.26
N LYS A 15 -25.35 -5.63 0.38
CA LYS A 15 -25.83 -7.02 0.49
C LYS A 15 -24.94 -8.02 -0.25
N GLU A 16 -24.28 -7.58 -1.30
CA GLU A 16 -23.35 -8.36 -2.12
C GLU A 16 -21.92 -8.27 -1.55
N GLY A 17 -21.76 -8.69 -0.30
CA GLY A 17 -20.45 -9.14 0.19
C GLY A 17 -19.97 -10.38 -0.58
N TRP A 18 -18.87 -10.98 -0.11
CA TRP A 18 -18.14 -12.14 -0.68
C TRP A 18 -18.95 -13.32 -1.28
N GLY A 19 -20.29 -13.38 -1.15
CA GLY A 19 -21.18 -14.37 -1.75
C GLY A 19 -21.20 -14.42 -3.29
N TRP A 20 -20.76 -13.38 -4.01
CA TRP A 20 -20.54 -13.49 -5.46
C TRP A 20 -19.46 -14.53 -5.82
N PHE A 21 -18.42 -14.66 -4.99
CA PHE A 21 -17.37 -15.67 -5.17
C PHE A 21 -17.85 -17.09 -4.83
N GLU A 22 -18.89 -17.22 -3.99
CA GLU A 22 -19.49 -18.52 -3.63
C GLU A 22 -20.30 -19.14 -4.78
N GLN A 23 -20.77 -18.34 -5.74
CA GLN A 23 -21.52 -18.79 -6.90
C GLN A 23 -20.67 -18.98 -8.17
N MET A 24 -19.35 -18.73 -8.09
CA MET A 24 -18.45 -18.95 -9.21
C MET A 24 -18.25 -20.43 -9.52
N ASP A 25 -18.10 -20.74 -10.81
CA ASP A 25 -17.72 -22.06 -11.29
C ASP A 25 -16.49 -22.60 -10.52
N PRO A 26 -16.46 -23.88 -10.13
CA PRO A 26 -15.34 -24.46 -9.38
C PRO A 26 -13.97 -24.22 -10.04
N SER A 27 -13.92 -24.22 -11.37
CA SER A 27 -12.71 -23.94 -12.14
C SER A 27 -12.23 -22.47 -12.08
N VAL A 28 -13.13 -21.53 -11.80
CA VAL A 28 -12.80 -20.11 -11.60
C VAL A 28 -12.34 -19.88 -10.17
N ARG A 29 -12.97 -20.54 -9.19
CA ARG A 29 -12.54 -20.51 -7.79
C ARG A 29 -11.13 -21.09 -7.63
N GLU A 30 -10.85 -22.25 -8.22
CA GLU A 30 -9.52 -22.86 -8.18
C GLU A 30 -8.45 -21.94 -8.78
N LYS A 31 -8.75 -21.27 -9.91
CA LYS A 31 -7.83 -20.30 -10.52
C LYS A 31 -7.61 -19.06 -9.64
N LEU A 32 -8.63 -18.59 -8.94
CA LEU A 32 -8.53 -17.48 -7.99
C LEU A 32 -7.67 -17.89 -6.78
N ASP A 33 -7.87 -19.08 -6.23
CA ASP A 33 -7.09 -19.59 -5.09
C ASP A 33 -5.62 -19.80 -5.47
N VAL A 34 -5.35 -20.36 -6.66
CA VAL A 34 -3.98 -20.50 -7.19
C VAL A 34 -3.34 -19.12 -7.42
N ARG A 35 -4.11 -18.13 -7.84
CA ARG A 35 -3.59 -16.76 -8.02
C ARG A 35 -3.32 -16.08 -6.68
N GLN A 36 -4.24 -16.16 -5.73
CA GLN A 36 -4.07 -15.59 -4.39
C GLN A 36 -2.89 -16.22 -3.64
N SER A 37 -2.71 -17.54 -3.76
CA SER A 37 -1.56 -18.22 -3.14
C SER A 37 -0.23 -17.78 -3.77
N LYS A 38 -0.16 -17.65 -5.10
CA LYS A 38 1.02 -17.08 -5.78
C LYS A 38 1.28 -15.64 -5.40
N ASP A 39 0.25 -14.80 -5.38
CA ASP A 39 0.37 -13.39 -4.98
C ASP A 39 0.88 -13.28 -3.52
N ALA A 40 0.47 -14.19 -2.64
CA ALA A 40 0.95 -14.26 -1.26
C ALA A 40 2.41 -14.76 -1.15
N GLU A 41 2.81 -15.75 -1.95
CA GLU A 41 4.20 -16.23 -2.03
C GLU A 41 5.12 -15.13 -2.58
N ASP A 42 4.73 -14.49 -3.68
CA ASP A 42 5.45 -13.38 -4.29
C ASP A 42 5.57 -12.21 -3.31
N SER A 43 4.49 -11.88 -2.59
CA SER A 43 4.53 -10.83 -1.56
C SER A 43 5.56 -11.14 -0.47
N LYS A 44 5.63 -12.38 0.03
CA LYS A 44 6.64 -12.80 1.01
C LYS A 44 8.06 -12.71 0.44
N ALA A 45 8.25 -13.15 -0.81
CA ALA A 45 9.54 -13.09 -1.47
C ALA A 45 10.02 -11.64 -1.67
N ILE A 46 9.13 -10.74 -2.07
CA ILE A 46 9.39 -9.31 -2.25
C ILE A 46 9.72 -8.64 -0.92
N SER A 47 8.90 -8.85 0.12
CA SER A 47 9.17 -8.31 1.47
C SER A 47 10.55 -8.75 1.98
N ALA A 48 10.87 -10.04 1.83
CA ALA A 48 12.16 -10.58 2.24
C ALA A 48 13.33 -10.02 1.42
N ALA A 49 13.14 -9.76 0.12
CA ALA A 49 14.16 -9.15 -0.73
C ALA A 49 14.48 -7.71 -0.30
N TRP A 50 13.44 -6.91 0.03
CA TRP A 50 13.60 -5.56 0.56
C TRP A 50 14.32 -5.54 1.90
N ALA A 51 13.95 -6.45 2.82
CA ALA A 51 14.64 -6.59 4.11
C ALA A 51 16.12 -6.91 3.92
N ARG A 52 16.46 -7.92 3.10
CA ARG A 52 17.87 -8.26 2.80
C ARG A 52 18.62 -7.09 2.17
N PHE A 53 17.99 -6.34 1.27
CA PHE A 53 18.60 -5.16 0.67
C PHE A 53 18.90 -4.08 1.73
N ALA A 54 17.95 -3.81 2.62
CA ALA A 54 18.10 -2.83 3.70
C ALA A 54 19.22 -3.18 4.70
N ASP A 55 19.53 -4.47 4.85
CA ASP A 55 20.62 -4.95 5.70
C ASP A 55 22.01 -4.79 5.08
N THR A 56 22.10 -4.53 3.77
CA THR A 56 23.39 -4.22 3.14
C THR A 56 23.84 -2.79 3.44
N PRO A 57 25.16 -2.51 3.51
CA PRO A 57 25.66 -1.14 3.70
C PRO A 57 25.16 -0.17 2.62
N ASP A 58 25.17 -0.60 1.35
CA ASP A 58 24.73 0.24 0.22
C ASP A 58 23.22 0.45 0.20
N GLY A 59 22.45 -0.61 0.48
CA GLY A 59 20.99 -0.51 0.55
C GLY A 59 20.53 0.39 1.68
N ARG A 60 21.18 0.30 2.86
CA ARG A 60 20.94 1.23 3.97
C ARG A 60 21.17 2.68 3.56
N LYS A 61 22.30 2.97 2.92
CA LYS A 61 22.65 4.33 2.47
C LYS A 61 21.66 4.86 1.42
N ALA A 62 21.25 4.01 0.47
CA ALA A 62 20.28 4.37 -0.57
C ALA A 62 18.90 4.66 0.03
N LEU A 63 18.41 3.79 0.92
CA LEU A 63 17.11 3.93 1.58
C LEU A 63 17.08 5.13 2.53
N GLU A 64 18.17 5.40 3.25
CA GLU A 64 18.27 6.56 4.13
C GLU A 64 18.11 7.86 3.32
N LYS A 65 18.82 8.00 2.19
CA LYS A 65 18.66 9.16 1.32
C LYS A 65 17.26 9.27 0.72
N LEU A 66 16.66 8.15 0.32
CA LEU A 66 15.29 8.12 -0.18
C LEU A 66 14.30 8.62 0.88
N PHE A 67 14.37 8.10 2.10
CA PHE A 67 13.48 8.46 3.20
C PHE A 67 13.69 9.90 3.67
N ASP A 68 14.93 10.40 3.68
CA ASP A 68 15.22 11.81 3.98
C ASP A 68 14.57 12.77 2.99
N THR A 69 14.55 12.40 1.70
CA THR A 69 14.05 13.28 0.63
C THR A 69 12.55 13.14 0.37
N THR A 70 11.90 12.16 0.99
CA THR A 70 10.47 11.89 0.86
C THR A 70 9.79 12.05 2.22
N LEU A 71 9.83 11.00 3.04
CA LEU A 71 9.09 10.86 4.29
C LEU A 71 9.50 11.89 5.37
N ARG A 72 10.80 12.17 5.53
CA ARG A 72 11.29 13.08 6.59
C ARG A 72 11.33 14.54 6.17
N ARG A 73 11.10 14.85 4.89
CA ARG A 73 11.24 16.22 4.35
C ARG A 73 10.11 17.16 4.79
N THR A 74 8.94 16.63 5.12
CA THR A 74 7.83 17.42 5.67
C THR A 74 8.14 17.95 7.08
N VAL A 75 8.88 17.18 7.90
CA VAL A 75 9.35 17.60 9.23
C VAL A 75 10.32 18.78 9.12
N PHE A 76 11.14 18.83 8.08
CA PHE A 76 12.03 19.95 7.80
C PHE A 76 11.26 21.26 7.57
N PHE A 77 10.12 21.23 6.87
CA PHE A 77 9.32 22.44 6.65
C PHE A 77 8.58 22.92 7.88
N ALA A 78 8.13 22.00 8.74
CA ALA A 78 7.61 22.36 10.06
C ALA A 78 8.69 23.08 10.89
N ALA A 79 9.92 22.57 10.89
CA ALA A 79 11.04 23.17 11.60
C ALA A 79 11.46 24.55 11.06
N LEU A 80 11.22 24.82 9.77
CA LEU A 80 11.46 26.13 9.13
C LEU A 80 10.33 27.15 9.37
N GLY A 81 9.24 26.76 10.03
CA GLY A 81 8.11 27.66 10.30
C GLY A 81 7.32 28.06 9.05
N LEU A 82 7.31 27.22 8.02
CA LEU A 82 6.48 27.46 6.83
C LEU A 82 4.99 27.38 7.18
N ASP A 83 4.16 28.13 6.44
CA ASP A 83 2.73 28.14 6.70
C ASP A 83 2.09 26.77 6.36
N PRO A 84 1.02 26.38 7.08
CA PRO A 84 0.37 25.08 6.91
C PRO A 84 -0.13 24.80 5.48
N THR A 85 -0.55 25.84 4.74
CA THR A 85 -1.07 25.70 3.38
C THR A 85 0.05 25.32 2.41
N SER A 86 1.19 26.00 2.49
CA SER A 86 2.38 25.67 1.70
C SER A 86 2.88 24.25 1.99
N MET A 87 2.83 23.82 3.26
CA MET A 87 3.19 22.47 3.65
C MET A 87 2.22 21.42 3.08
N ALA A 88 0.91 21.69 3.12
CA ALA A 88 -0.12 20.81 2.57
C ALA A 88 0.01 20.65 1.05
N VAL A 89 0.21 21.76 0.32
CA VAL A 89 0.41 21.74 -1.13
C VAL A 89 1.68 20.98 -1.51
N PHE A 90 2.79 21.21 -0.78
CA PHE A 90 4.02 20.45 -1.00
C PHE A 90 3.83 18.95 -0.77
N GLY A 91 3.11 18.57 0.30
CA GLY A 91 2.76 17.19 0.60
C GLY A 91 1.97 16.53 -0.54
N ALA A 92 0.92 17.20 -1.02
CA ALA A 92 0.07 16.73 -2.11
C ALA A 92 0.85 16.51 -3.42
N MET A 93 1.73 17.45 -3.79
CA MET A 93 2.56 17.34 -5.01
C MET A 93 3.53 16.15 -4.98
N ARG A 94 3.81 15.59 -3.80
CA ARG A 94 4.75 14.48 -3.60
C ARG A 94 4.09 13.22 -3.07
N GLU A 95 2.76 13.19 -3.01
CA GLU A 95 2.01 12.06 -2.46
C GLU A 95 2.46 10.73 -3.06
N GLY A 96 2.57 10.64 -4.39
CA GLY A 96 3.02 9.42 -5.06
C GLY A 96 4.45 9.00 -4.67
N GLN A 97 5.37 9.95 -4.50
CA GLN A 97 6.75 9.64 -4.07
C GLN A 97 6.79 9.18 -2.62
N ASN A 98 6.01 9.81 -1.75
CA ASN A 98 5.89 9.44 -0.35
C ASN A 98 5.20 8.08 -0.19
N ALA A 99 4.17 7.79 -0.99
CA ALA A 99 3.46 6.52 -0.99
C ALA A 99 4.38 5.36 -1.38
N VAL A 100 5.20 5.52 -2.42
CA VAL A 100 6.19 4.50 -2.82
C VAL A 100 7.25 4.30 -1.74
N ALA A 101 7.80 5.38 -1.19
CA ALA A 101 8.79 5.29 -0.12
C ALA A 101 8.22 4.60 1.14
N TYR A 102 6.97 4.91 1.50
CA TYR A 102 6.27 4.28 2.61
C TYR A 102 6.00 2.80 2.35
N GLU A 103 5.58 2.43 1.14
CA GLU A 103 5.36 1.03 0.78
C GLU A 103 6.66 0.23 0.89
N ILE A 104 7.80 0.78 0.45
CA ILE A 104 9.11 0.13 0.64
C ILE A 104 9.41 -0.08 2.13
N ALA A 105 9.19 0.93 2.97
CA ALA A 105 9.38 0.80 4.42
C ALA A 105 8.47 -0.30 5.02
N ARG A 106 7.21 -0.37 4.59
CA ARG A 106 6.27 -1.42 4.99
C ARG A 106 6.73 -2.81 4.54
N GLN A 107 7.24 -2.96 3.32
CA GLN A 107 7.76 -4.22 2.80
C GLN A 107 8.98 -4.70 3.60
N ILE A 108 9.87 -3.78 4.00
CA ILE A 108 11.00 -4.09 4.90
C ILE A 108 10.49 -4.61 6.25
N ALA A 109 9.55 -3.90 6.88
CA ALA A 109 8.96 -4.31 8.16
C ALA A 109 8.31 -5.70 8.08
N LEU A 110 7.55 -5.97 7.01
CA LEU A 110 6.98 -7.29 6.74
C LEU A 110 8.06 -8.37 6.57
N GLY A 111 9.14 -8.06 5.85
CA GLY A 111 10.27 -8.98 5.66
C GLY A 111 11.01 -9.28 6.96
N ASN A 112 11.06 -8.30 7.88
CA ASN A 112 11.60 -8.43 9.23
C ASN A 112 10.62 -9.08 10.22
N GLN A 113 9.41 -9.45 9.77
CA GLN A 113 8.35 -10.02 10.61
C GLN A 113 7.88 -9.08 11.73
N GLU A 114 7.95 -7.77 11.49
CA GLU A 114 7.43 -6.76 12.41
C GLU A 114 5.89 -6.67 12.32
N THR A 115 5.24 -6.39 13.45
CA THR A 115 3.80 -6.12 13.48
C THR A 115 3.50 -4.76 12.86
N ILE A 116 2.95 -4.75 11.65
CA ILE A 116 2.52 -3.51 10.98
C ILE A 116 1.06 -3.18 11.33
N GLN A 117 0.77 -1.89 11.49
CA GLN A 117 -0.63 -1.45 11.57
C GLN A 117 -1.31 -1.62 10.20
N PRO A 118 -2.58 -2.09 10.17
CA PRO A 118 -3.35 -2.13 8.94
C PRO A 118 -3.48 -0.73 8.34
N ARG A 119 -3.52 -0.64 7.01
CA ARG A 119 -3.85 0.61 6.32
C ARG A 119 -5.32 0.93 6.63
N GLU A 120 -5.58 2.11 7.19
CA GLU A 120 -6.96 2.62 7.26
C GLU A 120 -7.44 2.85 5.82
N THR A 121 -8.53 2.17 5.45
CA THR A 121 -9.20 2.25 4.15
C THR A 121 -10.36 3.22 4.20
#